data_AF-A0A5D0USK0-F1
#
_entry.id   AF-A0A5D0USK0-F1
#
_cell.length_a   1.000
_cell.length_b   1.000
_cell.length_c   1.000
_cell.angle_alpha   90.00
_cell.angle_beta   90.00
_cell.angle_gamma   90.00
#
_symmetry.space_group_name_H-M   'P 1'
#
loop_
_entity.id
_entity.type
_entity.pdbx_description
1 polymer ?
#
loop_
_entity_poly.entity_id
_entity_poly.type
_entity_poly.pdbx_seq_one_letter_code
_entity_poly.pdbx_strand_id
1 'polypeptide(L)'
;MPGDPPVPITVWPVPAPQPGETMSTAMGLRLVYNLTHPSDLIIDLTEGPQLAGAILVAHRYRHLQAARAMGWGSEAAMLIVTGWPLAPDAGALEFFARGRAKLLPGGCLAVLLAHGDPILPVDVVIAGKQAGLSYLQHIVAADQPPTRGQRTQLDIHTDVLVFTQTAGGDGDA
;
A
#
# COMPACT_ATOMS: atom_id res chain seq x y z
N MET A 1 12.36 -19.17 -3.31
CA MET A 1 12.04 -18.90 -1.90
C MET A 1 11.31 -17.56 -1.81
N PRO A 2 10.28 -17.41 -0.98
CA PRO A 2 9.79 -16.07 -0.63
C PRO A 2 10.93 -15.27 0.01
N GLY A 3 11.29 -14.12 -0.58
CA GLY A 3 12.13 -13.10 0.06
C GLY A 3 13.53 -13.55 0.46
N ASP A 4 14.39 -13.79 -0.53
CA ASP A 4 15.84 -13.83 -0.33
C ASP A 4 16.43 -12.57 -0.99
N PRO A 5 16.84 -11.53 -0.23
CA PRO A 5 16.82 -11.37 1.24
C PRO A 5 15.42 -11.14 1.83
N PRO A 6 15.24 -11.32 3.16
CA PRO A 6 13.95 -11.11 3.82
C PRO A 6 13.45 -9.68 3.61
N VAL A 7 12.17 -9.57 3.28
CA VAL A 7 11.55 -8.25 3.08
C VAL A 7 11.53 -7.49 4.41
N PRO A 8 12.02 -6.24 4.45
CA PRO A 8 12.05 -5.46 5.68
C PRO A 8 10.65 -5.28 6.28
N ILE A 9 10.53 -5.53 7.58
CA ILE A 9 9.34 -5.22 8.37
C ILE A 9 9.57 -3.92 9.13
N THR A 10 8.68 -2.94 8.96
CA THR A 10 8.72 -1.64 9.64
C THR A 10 7.47 -1.47 10.50
N VAL A 11 7.63 -1.00 11.73
CA VAL A 11 6.50 -0.72 12.63
C VAL A 11 6.15 0.76 12.57
N TRP A 12 4.89 1.09 12.31
CA TRP A 12 4.36 2.45 12.38
C TRP A 12 3.40 2.60 13.57
N PRO A 13 3.76 3.39 14.60
CA PRO A 13 2.84 3.72 15.68
C PRO A 13 1.83 4.77 15.18
N VAL A 14 0.63 4.32 14.84
CA VAL A 14 -0.49 5.16 14.36
C VAL A 14 -1.80 4.56 14.87
N PRO A 15 -2.85 5.36 15.10
CA PRO A 15 -4.14 4.83 15.53
C PRO A 15 -4.78 3.90 14.50
N ALA A 16 -5.58 2.94 14.97
CA ALA A 16 -6.44 2.10 14.17
C ALA A 16 -7.46 2.90 13.33
N PRO A 17 -7.86 2.40 12.14
CA PRO A 17 -8.96 2.98 11.36
C PRO A 17 -10.31 2.86 12.10
N GLN A 18 -11.26 3.75 11.81
CA GLN A 18 -12.64 3.54 12.27
C GLN A 18 -13.32 2.44 11.46
N PRO A 19 -14.41 1.84 11.97
CA PRO A 19 -15.17 0.84 11.23
C PRO A 19 -15.61 1.36 9.85
N GLY A 20 -15.28 0.60 8.80
CA GLY A 20 -15.61 0.94 7.41
C GLY A 20 -14.54 1.79 6.69
N GLU A 21 -13.51 2.26 7.39
CA GLU A 21 -12.40 3.01 6.80
C GLU A 21 -11.23 2.08 6.46
N THR A 22 -10.48 2.40 5.40
CA THR A 22 -9.29 1.62 5.03
C THR A 22 -8.09 1.93 5.93
N MET A 23 -8.00 3.16 6.44
CA MET A 23 -6.87 3.63 7.23
C MET A 23 -7.25 4.79 8.15
N SER A 24 -6.41 5.08 9.14
CA SER A 24 -6.50 6.33 9.91
C SER A 24 -5.83 7.49 9.17
N THR A 25 -6.17 8.73 9.54
CA THR A 25 -5.52 9.93 8.98
C THR A 25 -4.01 9.92 9.16
N ALA A 26 -3.53 9.43 10.31
CA ALA A 26 -2.10 9.34 10.59
C ALA A 26 -1.38 8.32 9.68
N MET A 27 -2.05 7.21 9.33
CA MET A 27 -1.56 6.27 8.34
C MET A 27 -1.47 6.92 6.95
N GLY A 28 -2.52 7.61 6.51
CA GLY A 28 -2.53 8.32 5.23
C GLY A 28 -1.38 9.33 5.11
N LEU A 29 -1.15 10.14 6.15
CA LEU A 29 -0.04 11.08 6.20
C LEU A 29 1.32 10.37 6.09
N ARG A 30 1.52 9.26 6.81
CA ARG A 30 2.77 8.50 6.73
C ARG A 30 3.00 7.94 5.34
N LEU A 31 1.99 7.36 4.69
CA LEU A 31 2.11 6.86 3.31
C LEU A 31 2.53 7.99 2.37
N VAL A 32 1.84 9.12 2.40
CA VAL A 32 2.14 10.26 1.51
C VAL A 32 3.54 10.81 1.77
N TYR A 33 3.94 11.05 3.01
CA TYR A 33 5.25 11.64 3.31
C TYR A 33 6.43 10.69 3.04
N ASN A 34 6.27 9.38 3.23
CA ASN A 34 7.38 8.43 3.09
C ASN A 34 7.52 7.88 1.66
N LEU A 35 6.44 7.86 0.88
CA LEU A 35 6.41 7.19 -0.42
C LEU A 35 6.26 8.15 -1.61
N THR A 36 6.15 9.47 -1.38
CA THR A 36 5.92 10.45 -2.46
C THR A 36 6.63 11.79 -2.24
N HIS A 37 6.93 12.46 -3.34
CA HIS A 37 7.42 13.84 -3.43
C HIS A 37 6.29 14.82 -3.80
N PRO A 38 6.46 16.14 -3.62
CA PRO A 38 5.41 17.15 -3.85
C PRO A 38 4.70 17.11 -5.21
N SER A 39 5.41 16.72 -6.28
CA SER A 39 4.89 16.67 -7.66
C SER A 39 4.26 15.33 -8.04
N ASP A 40 4.35 14.34 -7.18
CA ASP A 40 4.00 12.97 -7.50
C ASP A 40 2.48 12.79 -7.59
N LEU A 41 2.02 12.08 -8.62
CA LEU A 41 0.63 11.67 -8.71
C LEU A 41 0.36 10.51 -7.75
N ILE A 42 -0.73 10.62 -7.01
CA ILE A 42 -1.26 9.59 -6.12
C ILE A 42 -2.64 9.16 -6.62
N ILE A 43 -2.84 7.84 -6.75
CA ILE A 43 -4.15 7.24 -7.05
C ILE A 43 -4.69 6.64 -5.75
N ASP A 44 -5.80 7.21 -5.28
CA ASP A 44 -6.52 6.76 -4.09
C ASP A 44 -7.68 5.83 -4.48
N LEU A 45 -7.58 4.55 -4.10
CA LEU A 45 -8.61 3.53 -4.26
C LEU A 45 -9.11 3.02 -2.90
N THR A 46 -9.01 3.86 -1.86
CA THR A 46 -9.34 3.50 -0.48
C THR A 46 -10.74 3.96 -0.08
N GLU A 47 -11.30 3.33 0.95
CA GLU A 47 -12.55 3.76 1.59
C GLU A 47 -12.23 4.79 2.68
N GLY A 48 -12.95 5.91 2.64
CA GLY A 48 -12.83 7.00 3.61
C GLY A 48 -12.02 8.21 3.10
N PRO A 49 -12.09 9.36 3.80
CA PRO A 49 -11.45 10.61 3.37
C PRO A 49 -9.96 10.74 3.75
N GLN A 50 -9.37 9.75 4.41
CA GLN A 50 -8.09 9.90 5.13
C GLN A 50 -6.92 10.15 4.19
N LEU A 51 -6.83 9.41 3.09
CA LEU A 51 -5.74 9.59 2.13
C LEU A 51 -5.91 10.89 1.34
N ALA A 52 -7.11 11.18 0.84
CA ALA A 52 -7.42 12.48 0.22
C ALA A 52 -7.08 13.67 1.15
N GLY A 53 -7.43 13.59 2.44
CA GLY A 53 -7.07 14.60 3.43
C GLY A 53 -5.55 14.71 3.64
N ALA A 54 -4.85 13.59 3.72
CA ALA A 54 -3.39 13.57 3.84
C ALA A 54 -2.68 14.20 2.65
N ILE A 55 -3.18 13.96 1.44
CA ILE A 55 -2.66 14.53 0.18
C ILE A 55 -2.79 16.06 0.17
N LEU A 56 -3.95 16.58 0.61
CA LEU A 56 -4.18 18.02 0.74
C LEU A 56 -3.23 18.64 1.76
N VAL A 57 -3.07 18.03 2.94
CA VAL A 57 -2.17 18.49 4.01
C VAL A 57 -0.71 18.45 3.57
N ALA A 58 -0.31 17.43 2.82
CA ALA A 58 1.05 17.28 2.30
C ALA A 58 1.32 18.12 1.04
N HIS A 59 0.37 18.96 0.61
CA HIS A 59 0.48 19.79 -0.58
C HIS A 59 0.86 19.00 -1.85
N ARG A 60 0.26 17.82 -2.03
CA ARG A 60 0.42 16.99 -3.23
C ARG A 60 -0.66 17.36 -4.25
N TYR A 61 -0.36 18.29 -5.15
CA TYR A 61 -1.36 18.92 -6.02
C TYR A 61 -1.84 18.08 -7.22
N ARG A 62 -1.31 16.87 -7.40
CA ARG A 62 -1.73 15.90 -8.41
C ARG A 62 -2.41 14.73 -7.70
N HIS A 63 -3.74 14.77 -7.61
CA HIS A 63 -4.52 13.70 -6.99
C HIS A 63 -5.69 13.28 -7.87
N LEU A 64 -5.78 11.98 -8.13
CA LEU A 64 -6.94 11.38 -8.80
C LEU A 64 -7.69 10.54 -7.76
N GLN A 65 -8.82 11.05 -7.28
CA GLN A 65 -9.76 10.27 -6.48
C GLN A 65 -10.65 9.48 -7.44
N ALA A 66 -10.33 8.20 -7.64
CA ALA A 66 -11.15 7.31 -8.43
C ALA A 66 -12.01 6.48 -7.47
N ALA A 67 -13.33 6.70 -7.50
CA ALA A 67 -14.26 5.72 -6.93
C ALA A 67 -13.89 4.36 -7.53
N ARG A 68 -13.75 3.31 -6.70
CA ARG A 68 -13.24 1.98 -7.10
C ARG A 68 -13.89 1.42 -8.39
N ALA A 69 -15.10 1.86 -8.71
CA ALA A 69 -15.87 1.50 -9.89
C ALA A 69 -15.52 2.25 -11.20
N MET A 70 -14.90 3.43 -11.17
CA MET A 70 -14.68 4.28 -12.36
C MET A 70 -13.21 4.66 -12.57
N GLY A 71 -12.40 3.64 -12.88
CA GLY A 71 -11.21 3.78 -13.72
C GLY A 71 -9.97 4.37 -13.05
N TRP A 72 -8.83 3.72 -13.27
CA TRP A 72 -7.50 4.09 -12.79
C TRP A 72 -6.91 5.36 -13.44
N GLY A 73 -7.76 6.26 -13.95
CA GLY A 73 -7.38 7.36 -14.84
C GLY A 73 -6.63 6.89 -16.10
N SER A 74 -6.19 7.83 -16.94
CA SER A 74 -5.22 7.57 -18.02
C SER A 74 -3.78 7.73 -17.56
N GLU A 75 -3.55 8.50 -16.49
CA GLU A 75 -2.23 8.85 -15.97
C GLU A 75 -1.54 7.69 -15.24
N ALA A 76 -0.22 7.77 -15.11
CA ALA A 76 0.62 6.88 -14.32
C ALA A 76 1.06 7.58 -13.03
N ALA A 77 1.22 6.84 -11.94
CA ALA A 77 1.38 7.35 -10.58
C ALA A 77 2.64 6.85 -9.90
N MET A 78 3.14 7.62 -8.93
CA MET A 78 4.23 7.19 -8.04
C MET A 78 3.70 6.37 -6.87
N LEU A 79 2.45 6.61 -6.44
CA LEU A 79 1.83 5.85 -5.37
C LEU A 79 0.38 5.49 -5.75
N ILE A 80 0.06 4.22 -5.61
CA ILE A 80 -1.31 3.70 -5.72
C ILE A 80 -1.65 3.05 -4.38
N VAL A 81 -2.76 3.45 -3.76
CA VAL A 81 -3.14 2.95 -2.44
C VAL A 81 -4.51 2.28 -2.50
N THR A 82 -4.63 1.09 -1.93
CA THR A 82 -5.89 0.35 -1.92
C THR A 82 -6.09 -0.43 -0.62
N GLY A 83 -7.35 -0.70 -0.26
CA GLY A 83 -7.71 -1.64 0.79
C GLY A 83 -7.96 -3.05 0.27
N TRP A 84 -7.78 -4.04 1.15
CA TRP A 84 -8.08 -5.45 0.92
C TRP A 84 -9.17 -5.95 1.90
N PRO A 85 -10.09 -6.85 1.49
CA PRO A 85 -10.22 -7.42 0.15
C PRO A 85 -10.61 -6.40 -0.91
N LEU A 86 -10.26 -6.71 -2.16
CA LEU A 86 -10.77 -5.97 -3.31
C LEU A 86 -12.29 -6.21 -3.44
N ALA A 87 -12.96 -5.37 -4.21
CA ALA A 87 -14.37 -5.56 -4.53
C ALA A 87 -14.58 -6.98 -5.14
N PRO A 88 -15.72 -7.65 -4.89
CA PRO A 88 -15.93 -9.06 -5.26
C PRO A 88 -15.77 -9.38 -6.75
N ASP A 89 -15.93 -8.38 -7.61
CA ASP A 89 -15.79 -8.46 -9.06
C ASP A 89 -14.37 -8.20 -9.56
N ALA A 90 -13.47 -7.69 -8.71
CA ALA A 90 -12.09 -7.41 -9.06
C ALA A 90 -11.21 -8.66 -8.90
N GLY A 91 -10.81 -9.27 -10.02
CA GLY A 91 -9.79 -10.31 -10.01
C GLY A 91 -8.46 -9.79 -9.48
N ALA A 92 -7.93 -10.39 -8.41
CA ALA A 92 -6.70 -9.92 -7.75
C ALA A 92 -5.50 -9.79 -8.70
N LEU A 93 -5.29 -10.80 -9.55
CA LEU A 93 -4.22 -10.80 -10.55
C LEU A 93 -4.37 -9.64 -11.54
N GLU A 94 -5.58 -9.42 -12.05
CA GLU A 94 -5.88 -8.34 -13.00
C GLU A 94 -5.72 -6.97 -12.36
N PHE A 95 -6.15 -6.83 -11.11
CA PHE A 95 -5.93 -5.63 -10.30
C PHE A 95 -4.43 -5.30 -10.19
N PHE A 96 -3.61 -6.27 -9.78
CA PHE A 96 -2.16 -6.05 -9.66
C PHE A 96 -1.48 -5.83 -11.01
N ALA A 97 -1.93 -6.50 -12.08
CA ALA A 97 -1.41 -6.29 -13.43
C ALA A 97 -1.71 -4.87 -13.94
N ARG A 98 -2.92 -4.37 -13.69
CA ARG A 98 -3.31 -2.98 -13.95
C ARG A 98 -2.53 -2.01 -13.07
N GLY A 99 -2.33 -2.37 -11.80
CA GLY A 99 -1.39 -1.78 -10.85
C GLY A 99 -0.05 -1.49 -11.45
N ARG A 100 0.63 -2.56 -11.83
CA ARG A 100 1.95 -2.53 -12.45
C ARG A 100 2.00 -1.62 -13.68
N ALA A 101 1.01 -1.71 -14.56
CA ALA A 101 0.95 -0.89 -15.78
C ALA A 101 0.75 0.62 -15.51
N LYS A 102 0.29 0.98 -14.31
CA LYS A 102 0.04 2.36 -13.89
C LYS A 102 1.13 2.97 -13.02
N LEU A 103 2.11 2.18 -12.59
CA LEU A 103 3.24 2.71 -11.83
C LEU A 103 4.26 3.38 -12.75
N LEU A 104 4.72 4.55 -12.35
CA LEU A 104 5.95 5.15 -12.88
C LEU A 104 7.17 4.35 -12.38
N PRO A 105 8.32 4.42 -13.08
CA PRO A 105 9.57 3.89 -12.55
C PRO A 105 9.88 4.44 -11.16
N GLY A 106 10.17 3.55 -10.21
CA GLY A 106 10.38 3.91 -8.79
C GLY A 106 9.09 4.12 -7.99
N GLY A 107 7.91 4.03 -8.62
CA GLY A 107 6.62 4.06 -7.94
C GLY A 107 6.30 2.77 -7.19
N CYS A 108 5.30 2.83 -6.32
CA CYS A 108 4.84 1.70 -5.54
C CYS A 108 3.32 1.60 -5.40
N LEU A 109 2.85 0.38 -5.17
CA LEU A 109 1.47 0.06 -4.85
C LEU A 109 1.43 -0.41 -3.39
N ALA A 110 0.67 0.30 -2.55
CA ALA A 110 0.47 0.00 -1.14
C ALA A 110 -0.91 -0.64 -0.93
N VAL A 111 -0.92 -1.88 -0.45
CA VAL A 111 -2.15 -2.62 -0.11
C VAL A 111 -2.31 -2.67 1.39
N LEU A 112 -3.41 -2.12 1.90
CA LEU A 112 -3.75 -2.15 3.32
C LEU A 112 -4.73 -3.29 3.60
N LEU A 113 -4.47 -4.05 4.66
CA LEU A 113 -5.33 -5.14 5.10
C LEU A 113 -5.44 -5.10 6.62
N ALA A 114 -6.63 -5.43 7.15
CA ALA A 114 -6.82 -5.60 8.58
C ALA A 114 -5.93 -6.74 9.08
N HIS A 115 -5.25 -6.51 10.21
CA HIS A 115 -4.42 -7.52 10.84
C HIS A 115 -5.30 -8.59 11.51
N GLY A 116 -4.87 -9.85 11.48
CA GLY A 116 -5.51 -10.94 12.23
C GLY A 116 -5.49 -12.29 11.53
N ASP A 117 -5.64 -12.32 10.20
CA ASP A 117 -5.47 -13.55 9.41
C ASP A 117 -4.05 -13.62 8.84
N PRO A 118 -3.21 -14.57 9.30
CA PRO A 118 -1.83 -14.69 8.81
C PRO A 118 -1.73 -15.18 7.37
N ILE A 119 -2.79 -15.74 6.78
CA ILE A 119 -2.81 -16.24 5.41
C ILE A 119 -3.06 -15.10 4.41
N LEU A 120 -3.91 -14.12 4.76
CA LEU A 120 -4.26 -13.03 3.85
C LEU A 120 -3.05 -12.26 3.31
N PRO A 121 -2.05 -11.84 4.13
CA PRO A 121 -0.86 -11.19 3.58
C PRO A 121 -0.11 -12.06 2.56
N VAL A 122 -0.07 -13.37 2.77
CA VAL A 122 0.61 -14.32 1.88
C VAL A 122 -0.09 -14.39 0.53
N ASP A 123 -1.42 -14.49 0.50
CA ASP A 123 -2.20 -14.55 -0.73
C ASP A 123 -2.06 -13.26 -1.55
N VAL A 124 -2.05 -12.11 -0.88
CA VAL A 124 -1.82 -10.81 -1.52
C VAL A 124 -0.42 -10.74 -2.13
N VAL A 125 0.61 -11.21 -1.41
CA VAL A 125 1.99 -11.26 -1.93
C VAL A 125 2.12 -12.20 -3.12
N ILE A 126 1.46 -13.36 -3.10
CA ILE A 126 1.45 -14.31 -4.22
C ILE A 126 0.80 -13.67 -5.45
N ALA A 127 -0.38 -13.05 -5.29
CA ALA A 127 -1.09 -12.39 -6.38
C ALA A 127 -0.27 -11.25 -6.99
N GLY A 128 0.35 -10.41 -6.16
CA GLY A 128 1.22 -9.32 -6.62
C GLY A 128 2.44 -9.83 -7.40
N LYS A 129 3.10 -10.89 -6.91
CA LYS A 129 4.25 -11.51 -7.59
C LYS A 129 3.86 -12.15 -8.92
N GLN A 130 2.72 -12.84 -8.98
CA GLN A 130 2.18 -13.41 -10.23
C GLN A 130 1.88 -12.32 -11.27
N ALA A 131 1.52 -11.11 -10.84
CA ALA A 131 1.36 -9.95 -11.72
C ALA A 131 2.68 -9.29 -12.14
N GLY A 132 3.83 -9.80 -11.69
CA GLY A 132 5.16 -9.28 -12.01
C GLY A 132 5.59 -8.07 -11.18
N LEU A 133 5.01 -7.88 -9.99
CA LEU A 133 5.49 -6.92 -8.99
C LEU A 133 6.50 -7.57 -8.04
N SER A 134 7.43 -6.77 -7.54
CA SER A 134 8.35 -7.14 -6.46
C SER A 134 7.80 -6.66 -5.12
N TYR A 135 7.80 -7.54 -4.12
CA TYR A 135 7.39 -7.22 -2.75
C TYR A 135 8.54 -6.52 -2.03
N LEU A 136 8.38 -5.23 -1.76
CA LEU A 136 9.45 -4.32 -1.34
C LEU A 136 9.53 -4.18 0.19
N GLN A 137 8.39 -4.06 0.86
CA GLN A 137 8.34 -3.78 2.29
C GLN A 137 7.04 -4.27 2.91
N HIS A 138 7.13 -4.75 4.15
CA HIS A 138 5.99 -4.93 5.05
C HIS A 138 5.98 -3.81 6.07
N ILE A 139 4.87 -3.07 6.19
CA ILE A 139 4.67 -2.15 7.30
C ILE A 139 3.57 -2.71 8.20
N VAL A 140 3.81 -2.77 9.50
CA VAL A 140 2.82 -3.15 10.49
C VAL A 140 2.43 -1.91 11.30
N ALA A 141 1.14 -1.58 11.29
CA ALA A 141 0.58 -0.46 12.03
C ALA A 141 0.09 -0.94 13.39
N ALA A 142 0.51 -0.25 14.44
CA ALA A 142 0.11 -0.57 15.80
C ALA A 142 -0.32 0.69 16.55
N ASP A 143 -1.30 0.55 17.45
CA ASP A 143 -1.88 1.69 18.19
C ASP A 143 -0.85 2.40 19.08
N GLN A 144 0.16 1.66 19.54
CA GLN A 144 1.21 2.20 20.42
C GLN A 144 2.61 1.83 19.92
N PRO A 145 3.60 2.73 20.12
CA PRO A 145 4.99 2.38 19.90
C PRO A 145 5.40 1.27 20.88
N PRO A 146 6.34 0.38 20.50
CA PRO A 146 6.84 -0.64 21.40
C PRO A 146 7.42 -0.03 22.67
N THR A 147 6.81 -0.31 23.81
CA THR A 147 7.27 0.16 25.12
C THR A 147 8.47 -0.67 25.58
N ARG A 148 9.53 -0.02 26.08
CA ARG A 148 10.74 -0.70 26.57
C ARG A 148 10.38 -1.61 27.75
N GLY A 149 10.42 -2.93 27.55
CA GLY A 149 10.07 -3.94 28.56
C GLY A 149 8.86 -4.81 28.20
N GLN A 150 8.02 -4.37 27.26
CA GLN A 150 6.90 -5.14 26.71
C GLN A 150 7.15 -5.48 25.22
N ARG A 151 8.36 -5.95 24.91
CA ARG A 151 8.82 -6.19 23.54
C ARG A 151 8.00 -7.21 22.74
N THR A 152 7.10 -7.96 23.38
CA THR A 152 6.48 -9.16 22.81
C THR A 152 5.04 -8.98 22.34
N GLN A 153 4.40 -7.83 22.57
CA GLN A 153 3.00 -7.64 22.17
C GLN A 153 2.81 -6.26 21.56
N LEU A 154 2.94 -6.18 20.23
CA LEU A 154 2.48 -5.04 19.45
C LEU A 154 0.98 -5.25 19.20
N ASP A 155 0.18 -4.24 19.49
CA ASP A 155 -1.25 -4.24 19.17
C ASP A 155 -1.42 -3.85 17.69
N ILE A 156 -1.09 -4.80 16.81
CA ILE A 156 -1.08 -4.59 15.36
C ILE A 156 -2.52 -4.68 14.85
N HIS A 157 -2.95 -3.65 14.13
CA HIS A 157 -4.32 -3.57 13.58
C HIS A 157 -4.34 -3.55 12.05
N THR A 158 -3.23 -3.21 11.38
CA THR A 158 -3.17 -3.11 9.92
C THR A 158 -1.81 -3.54 9.40
N ASP A 159 -1.80 -4.39 8.38
CA ASP A 159 -0.61 -4.62 7.56
C ASP A 159 -0.69 -3.75 6.30
N VAL A 160 0.45 -3.21 5.87
CA VAL A 160 0.60 -2.55 4.58
C VAL A 160 1.69 -3.26 3.80
N LEU A 161 1.29 -3.83 2.67
CA LEU A 161 2.18 -4.54 1.76
C LEU A 161 2.54 -3.59 0.62
N VAL A 162 3.82 -3.26 0.53
CA VAL A 162 4.34 -2.34 -0.49
C VAL A 162 4.96 -3.14 -1.62
N PHE A 163 4.48 -2.90 -2.83
CA PHE A 163 4.94 -3.53 -4.05
C PHE A 163 5.53 -2.48 -4.99
N THR A 164 6.53 -2.85 -5.78
CA THR A 164 7.06 -2.01 -6.85
C THR A 164 7.17 -2.82 -8.15
N GLN A 165 7.36 -2.14 -9.27
CA GLN A 165 7.69 -2.82 -10.52
C GLN A 165 8.97 -3.63 -10.31
N THR A 166 8.97 -4.89 -10.76
CA THR A 166 10.22 -5.65 -10.82
C THR A 166 11.16 -4.91 -11.77
N ALA A 167 12.37 -4.56 -11.31
CA ALA A 167 13.36 -3.99 -12.19
C ALA A 167 13.54 -4.95 -13.37
N GLY A 168 13.24 -4.48 -14.58
CA GLY A 168 13.63 -5.23 -15.78
C GLY A 168 15.13 -5.44 -15.67
N GLY A 169 15.58 -6.69 -15.73
CA GLY A 169 16.99 -6.96 -15.90
C GLY A 169 17.40 -6.37 -17.24
N ASP A 170 17.98 -5.17 -17.23
CA ASP A 170 18.94 -4.80 -18.26
C ASP A 170 20.15 -5.71 -18.04
N GLY A 171 20.25 -6.74 -18.87
CA GLY A 171 21.32 -7.74 -18.84
C GLY A 171 21.21 -8.77 -19.96
N ASP A 172 21.88 -8.45 -21.07
CA ASP A 172 22.30 -9.28 -22.22
C ASP A 172 21.24 -9.80 -23.22
N ALA A 173 21.14 -9.12 -24.38
CA ALA A 173 21.95 -9.41 -25.58
C ALA A 173 21.76 -8.34 -26.67
#